data_AF-A0A6S7CUS7-F1
#
_entry.id   AF-A0A6S7CUS7-F1
#
_cell.length_a   1.000
_cell.length_b   1.000
_cell.length_c   1.000
_cell.angle_alpha   90.00
_cell.angle_beta   90.00
_cell.angle_gamma   90.00
#
_symmetry.space_group_name_H-M   'P 1'
#
loop_
_entity.id
_entity.type
_entity.pdbx_description
1 polymer ?
#
loop_
_entity_poly.entity_id
_entity_poly.type
_entity_poly.pdbx_seq_one_letter_code
_entity_poly.pdbx_strand_id
1 'polypeptide(L)' 'MNAAGGPDDEADKAATNRPIRFGESFKAVFWSFFGVRKRSDLERDAARLNPIHVVIAAFLLMAVFIGLLITVVHFVTAK' A
#
# COMPACT_ATOMS: atom_id res chain seq x y z
N MET A 1 -40.28 -25.31 -21.61
CA MET A 1 -39.39 -24.15 -21.81
C MET A 1 -39.07 -23.55 -20.45
N ASN A 2 -37.80 -23.17 -20.27
CA ASN A 2 -37.18 -22.44 -19.14
C ASN A 2 -36.59 -23.31 -18.01
N ALA A 3 -35.42 -23.90 -18.30
CA ALA A 3 -34.37 -24.09 -17.31
C ALA A 3 -33.79 -22.68 -17.03
N ALA A 4 -34.04 -22.14 -15.84
CA ALA A 4 -33.11 -22.19 -14.71
C ALA A 4 -31.98 -21.17 -14.91
N GLY A 5 -32.18 -19.98 -14.33
CA GLY A 5 -31.05 -19.13 -13.94
C GLY A 5 -30.12 -19.95 -13.06
N GLY A 6 -28.85 -19.95 -13.43
CA GLY A 6 -27.88 -20.86 -12.89
C GLY A 6 -27.43 -20.45 -11.48
N PRO A 7 -26.80 -21.37 -10.74
CA PRO A 7 -26.26 -21.12 -9.41
C PRO A 7 -25.13 -20.06 -9.36
N ASP A 8 -24.68 -19.57 -10.51
CA ASP A 8 -23.74 -18.47 -10.70
C ASP A 8 -24.36 -17.09 -10.43
N ASP A 9 -25.68 -16.94 -10.59
CA ASP A 9 -26.40 -15.68 -10.34
C ASP A 9 -26.39 -15.27 -8.85
N GLU A 10 -26.23 -16.23 -7.94
CA GLU A 10 -26.27 -16.04 -6.49
C GLU A 10 -24.87 -15.68 -5.92
N ALA A 11 -23.80 -16.15 -6.56
CA ALA A 11 -22.42 -15.87 -6.18
C ALA A 11 -22.04 -14.39 -6.40
N ASP A 12 -22.54 -13.79 -7.49
CA ASP A 12 -22.28 -12.37 -7.82
C ASP A 12 -22.99 -11.40 -6.86
N LYS A 13 -24.14 -11.81 -6.31
CA LYS A 13 -24.91 -11.03 -5.33
C LYS A 13 -24.20 -10.99 -3.97
N ALA A 14 -23.50 -12.07 -3.60
CA ALA A 14 -22.75 -12.18 -2.35
C ALA A 14 -21.45 -11.35 -2.35
N ALA A 15 -20.83 -11.13 -3.51
CA ALA A 15 -19.60 -10.33 -3.64
C ALA A 15 -19.84 -8.83 -3.46
N THR A 16 -21.05 -8.35 -3.72
CA THR A 16 -21.42 -6.92 -3.66
C THR A 16 -21.68 -6.44 -2.23
N ASN A 17 -21.92 -7.33 -1.27
CA ASN A 17 -22.21 -6.99 0.12
C ASN A 17 -20.98 -7.14 1.04
N ARG A 18 -19.77 -6.82 0.53
CA ARG A 18 -18.59 -6.70 1.39
C ARG A 18 -18.47 -5.25 1.85
N PRO A 19 -18.61 -4.96 3.15
CA PRO A 19 -18.48 -3.59 3.63
C PRO A 19 -17.09 -3.07 3.28
N ILE A 20 -17.04 -1.91 2.63
CA ILE A 20 -15.80 -1.22 2.26
C ILE A 20 -14.97 -1.04 3.53
N ARG A 21 -13.87 -1.79 3.65
CA ARG A 21 -12.95 -1.69 4.78
C ARG A 21 -12.05 -0.49 4.54
N PHE A 22 -12.52 0.72 4.82
CA PHE A 22 -11.73 1.96 4.73
C PHE A 22 -10.39 1.87 5.49
N GLY A 23 -10.36 1.13 6.60
CA GLY A 23 -9.13 0.85 7.33
C GLY A 23 -8.13 -0.03 6.56
N GLU A 24 -8.60 -0.87 5.63
CA GLU A 24 -7.77 -1.66 4.73
C GLU A 24 -7.18 -0.80 3.61
N SER A 25 -7.92 0.20 3.13
CA SER A 25 -7.40 1.22 2.23
C SER A 25 -6.28 2.03 2.90
N PHE A 26 -6.45 2.44 4.16
CA PHE A 26 -5.41 3.16 4.90
C PHE A 26 -4.18 2.27 5.15
N LYS A 27 -4.39 1.01 5.52
CA LYS A 27 -3.33 0.01 5.71
C LYS A 27 -2.59 -0.29 4.40
N ALA A 28 -3.30 -0.32 3.27
CA ALA A 28 -2.73 -0.47 1.95
C ALA A 28 -1.89 0.75 1.57
N VAL A 29 -2.37 1.96 1.84
CA VAL A 29 -1.63 3.21 1.62
C VAL A 29 -0.34 3.22 2.45
N PHE A 30 -0.41 2.81 3.71
CA PHE A 30 0.76 2.73 4.61
C PHE A 30 1.81 1.70 4.15
N TRP A 31 1.36 0.54 3.69
CA TRP A 31 2.24 -0.47 3.06
C TRP A 31 2.80 -0.02 1.70
N SER A 32 2.18 0.97 1.07
CA SER A 32 2.62 1.60 -0.17
C SER A 32 3.77 2.59 0.08
N PHE A 33 3.70 3.40 1.15
CA PHE A 33 4.77 4.36 1.48
C PHE A 33 6.06 3.68 1.96
N PHE A 34 5.92 2.56 2.66
CA PHE A 34 7.08 1.82 3.19
C PHE A 34 7.70 0.84 2.19
N GLY A 35 7.06 0.54 1.05
CA GLY A 35 7.72 -0.18 -0.05
C GLY A 35 8.19 -1.61 0.28
N VAL A 36 7.52 -2.31 1.19
CA VAL A 36 7.98 -3.61 1.73
C VAL A 36 7.14 -4.81 1.24
N ARG A 37 6.28 -4.63 0.23
CA ARG A 37 5.54 -5.73 -0.43
C ARG A 37 6.20 -6.32 -1.66
N LYS A 38 7.50 -6.06 -1.89
CA LYS A 38 8.25 -6.60 -3.03
C LYS A 38 9.46 -7.41 -2.59
N ARG A 39 9.27 -8.36 -1.67
CA ARG A 39 10.34 -9.27 -1.24
C ARG A 39 10.38 -10.59 -2.00
N SER A 40 9.29 -11.00 -2.68
CA SER A 40 9.17 -12.39 -3.14
C SER A 40 9.75 -12.69 -4.52
N ASP A 41 10.25 -11.70 -5.27
CA ASP A 41 10.93 -11.95 -6.56
C ASP A 41 12.36 -11.36 -6.59
N LEU A 42 12.89 -10.94 -5.43
CA LEU A 42 14.25 -10.44 -5.31
C LEU A 42 15.29 -11.56 -5.20
N GLU A 43 14.90 -12.81 -4.96
CA GLU A 43 15.89 -13.88 -4.73
C GLU A 43 16.65 -14.33 -5.99
N ARG A 44 16.11 -14.06 -7.19
CA ARG A 44 16.83 -14.38 -8.44
C ARG A 44 17.76 -13.27 -8.94
N ASP A 45 17.49 -12.00 -8.61
CA ASP A 45 18.26 -10.84 -9.11
C ASP A 45 18.99 -10.01 -8.01
N ALA A 46 18.64 -10.14 -6.73
CA ALA A 46 19.31 -9.44 -5.62
C ALA A 46 20.70 -10.02 -5.27
N ALA A 47 21.08 -11.15 -5.85
CA ALA A 47 22.43 -11.69 -5.74
C ALA A 47 23.47 -10.91 -6.57
N ARG A 48 23.05 -10.04 -7.51
CA ARG A 48 23.96 -9.23 -8.34
C ARG A 48 23.89 -7.72 -8.13
N LEU A 49 22.80 -7.13 -7.64
CA LEU A 49 22.70 -5.68 -7.35
C LEU A 49 22.31 -5.40 -5.89
N ASN A 50 23.11 -4.56 -5.22
CA ASN A 50 23.12 -4.40 -3.77
C ASN A 50 21.80 -3.84 -3.17
N PRO A 51 21.14 -4.56 -2.25
CA PRO A 51 19.91 -4.10 -1.57
C PRO A 51 20.11 -2.85 -0.69
N ILE A 52 21.36 -2.48 -0.42
CA ILE A 52 21.76 -1.27 0.30
C ILE A 52 21.21 0.01 -0.35
N HIS A 53 21.11 0.07 -1.69
CA HIS A 53 20.64 1.29 -2.36
C HIS A 53 19.17 1.60 -2.03
N VAL A 54 18.35 0.55 -1.88
CA VAL A 54 16.94 0.67 -1.50
C VAL A 54 16.81 1.17 -0.06
N VAL A 55 17.70 0.73 0.83
CA VAL A 55 17.74 1.18 2.22
C VAL A 55 18.09 2.68 2.29
N ILE A 56 19.12 3.12 1.57
CA ILE A 56 19.51 4.53 1.53
C ILE A 56 18.38 5.41 0.98
N ALA A 57 17.74 4.98 -0.11
CA ALA A 57 16.62 5.70 -0.71
C ALA A 57 15.42 5.83 0.26
N ALA A 58 15.12 4.78 1.04
CA ALA A 58 14.07 4.82 2.06
C ALA A 58 14.40 5.80 3.19
N PHE A 59 15.67 5.87 3.63
CA PHE A 59 16.11 6.81 4.65
C PHE A 59 16.03 8.27 4.18
N LEU A 60 16.41 8.54 2.94
CA LEU A 60 16.30 9.89 2.37
C LEU A 60 14.84 10.35 2.30
N LEU A 61 13.94 9.51 1.79
CA LEU A 61 12.51 9.84 1.73
C LEU A 61 11.90 10.01 3.12
N MET A 62 12.33 9.21 4.10
CA MET A 62 11.90 9.37 5.49
C MET A 62 12.36 10.70 6.08
N ALA A 63 13.61 11.09 5.86
CA ALA A 63 14.14 12.37 6.35
C ALA A 63 13.39 13.56 5.74
N VAL A 64 13.11 13.52 4.44
CA VAL A 64 12.34 14.56 3.74
C VAL A 64 10.92 14.64 4.26
N PHE A 65 10.24 13.50 4.48
CA PHE A 65 8.88 13.47 5.01
C PHE A 65 8.80 14.08 6.41
N ILE A 66 9.77 13.76 7.28
CA ILE A 66 9.86 14.33 8.62
C ILE A 66 10.13 15.84 8.55
N GLY A 67 11.05 16.28 7.69
CA GLY A 67 11.34 17.69 7.48
C GLY A 67 10.11 18.48 7.03
N LEU A 68 9.32 17.91 6.12
CA LEU A 68 8.05 18.48 5.68
C LEU A 68 7.08 18.66 6.85
N LEU A 69 6.90 17.63 7.68
CA LEU A 69 6.02 17.69 8.86
C LEU A 69 6.47 18.77 9.85
N ILE A 70 7.77 18.84 10.15
CA ILE A 70 8.33 19.84 11.06
C ILE A 70 8.13 21.25 10.50
N THR A 71 8.36 21.43 9.20
CA THR A 71 8.18 22.73 8.53
C THR A 71 6.72 23.19 8.65
N VAL A 72 5.77 22.29 8.40
CA VAL A 72 4.34 22.58 8.52
C VAL A 72 3.97 22.92 9.96
N VAL A 73 4.45 22.15 10.94
CA VAL A 73 4.20 22.41 12.37
C VAL A 73 4.75 23.76 12.77
N HIS A 74 5.97 24.07 12.36
CA HIS A 74 6.60 25.35 12.65
C HIS A 74 5.83 26.48 11.98
N PHE A 75 5.41 26.32 10.72
CA PHE A 75 4.59 27.30 10.01
C PHE A 75 3.25 27.57 10.70
N VAL A 76 2.62 26.54 11.27
CA VAL A 76 1.35 26.67 12.01
C VAL A 76 1.55 27.26 13.40
N THR A 77 2.70 26.99 14.05
CA THR A 77 3.00 27.41 15.43
C THR A 77 3.76 28.74 15.50
N ALA A 78 4.41 29.17 14.41
CA ALA A 78 5.07 30.46 14.29
C ALA A 78 4.08 31.62 14.05
N LYS A 79 2.79 31.37 14.31
CA LYS A 79 1.75 32.37 14.47
C LYS A 79 1.54 32.66 15.94
#